data_AF-A0A016W502-F1
#
_entry.id   AF-A0A016W502-F1
#
_cell.length_a   1.000
_cell.length_b   1.000
_cell.length_c   1.000
_cell.angle_alpha   90.00
_cell.angle_beta   90.00
_cell.angle_gamma   90.00
#
_symmetry.space_group_name_H-M   'P 1'
#
loop_
_entity.id
_entity.type
_entity.pdbx_description
1 polymer ?
#
loop_
_entity_poly.entity_id
_entity_poly.type
_entity_poly.pdbx_seq_one_letter_code
_entity_poly.pdbx_strand_id
1 'polypeptide(L)'
;GEYVAPEKIENIYVRSKYVAQSFVYGESLKTCLIAVVVPDAEELIPACKKELNLTGTLEELCENKDVVKMVLEDMVAIGKKGGLFSFEQVKDIYLCPEMFTVENDLLTPTLKSKRPKLKAHFAAELGKMYSKLN
;
A
#
# COMPACT_ATOMS: atom_id res chain seq x y z
N GLY A 1 12.34 21.13 3.81
CA GLY A 1 11.68 19.81 3.83
C GLY A 1 11.59 19.33 2.41
N GLU A 2 12.01 18.10 2.15
CA GLU A 2 11.90 17.49 0.83
C GLU A 2 10.40 17.35 0.46
N TYR A 3 10.02 17.90 -0.69
CA TYR A 3 8.64 17.81 -1.17
C TYR A 3 8.45 16.45 -1.85
N VAL A 4 7.75 15.54 -1.17
CA VAL A 4 7.37 14.25 -1.74
C VAL A 4 5.96 14.36 -2.32
N ALA A 5 5.82 14.02 -3.60
CA ALA A 5 4.51 13.95 -4.25
C ALA A 5 3.92 12.54 -4.11
N PRO A 6 2.97 12.30 -3.17
CA PRO A 6 2.41 10.98 -2.96
C PRO A 6 1.72 10.45 -4.23
N GLU A 7 1.09 11.31 -5.02
CA GLU A 7 0.46 10.91 -6.30
C GLU A 7 1.47 10.30 -7.29
N LYS A 8 2.70 10.81 -7.34
CA LYS A 8 3.76 10.26 -8.20
C LYS A 8 4.13 8.85 -7.76
N ILE A 9 4.27 8.65 -6.45
CA ILE A 9 4.62 7.36 -5.85
C ILE A 9 3.49 6.35 -6.08
N GLU A 10 2.24 6.74 -5.80
CA GLU A 10 1.03 5.93 -6.02
C GLU A 10 0.93 5.47 -7.49
N ASN A 11 1.19 6.38 -8.45
CA ASN A 11 1.21 6.07 -9.89
C ASN A 11 2.32 5.11 -10.32
N ILE A 12 3.41 5.03 -9.56
CA ILE A 12 4.49 4.08 -9.84
C ILE A 12 4.15 2.73 -9.22
N TYR A 13 3.64 2.70 -7.98
CA TYR A 13 3.29 1.45 -7.30
C TYR A 13 2.12 0.70 -7.93
N VAL A 14 1.13 1.40 -8.49
CA VAL A 14 0.04 0.75 -9.25
C VAL A 14 0.51 0.05 -10.52
N ARG A 15 1.79 0.20 -10.92
CA ARG A 15 2.38 -0.60 -12.01
C ARG A 15 2.78 -2.00 -11.57
N SER A 16 2.81 -2.26 -10.27
CA SER A 16 3.00 -3.62 -9.75
C SER A 16 1.74 -4.43 -10.05
N LYS A 17 1.91 -5.63 -10.59
CA LYS A 17 0.82 -6.57 -10.85
C LYS A 17 0.08 -7.00 -9.57
N TYR A 18 0.73 -6.87 -8.41
CA TYR A 18 0.13 -7.22 -7.13
C TYR A 18 -0.73 -6.10 -6.54
N VAL A 19 -0.69 -4.89 -7.10
CA VAL A 19 -1.30 -3.70 -6.53
C VAL A 19 -2.47 -3.25 -7.40
N ALA A 20 -3.69 -3.41 -6.90
CA ALA A 20 -4.88 -2.87 -7.54
C ALA A 20 -5.05 -1.38 -7.24
N GLN A 21 -4.92 -0.99 -5.97
CA GLN A 21 -4.99 0.42 -5.53
C GLN A 21 -3.90 0.70 -4.49
N SER A 22 -3.38 1.92 -4.47
CA SER A 22 -2.43 2.35 -3.45
C SER A 22 -2.76 3.74 -2.94
N PHE A 23 -2.53 3.95 -1.65
CA PHE A 23 -2.67 5.21 -0.96
C PHE A 23 -1.42 5.44 -0.11
N VAL A 24 -0.61 6.42 -0.51
CA VAL A 24 0.64 6.76 0.17
C VAL A 24 0.35 7.87 1.18
N TYR A 25 0.77 7.62 2.42
CA TYR A 25 0.66 8.56 3.51
C TYR A 25 2.04 8.89 4.08
N GLY A 26 2.31 10.18 4.20
CA GLY A 26 3.50 10.72 4.84
C GLY A 26 3.07 11.74 5.90
N GLU A 27 3.56 11.53 7.12
CA GLU A 27 3.38 12.49 8.20
C GLU A 27 4.55 13.48 8.24
N SER A 28 4.27 14.78 8.36
CA SER A 28 5.30 15.84 8.36
C SER A 28 6.35 15.71 9.47
N LEU A 29 6.01 15.00 10.55
CA LEU A 29 6.89 14.73 11.70
C LEU A 29 7.75 13.47 11.51
N LYS A 30 7.51 12.69 10.46
CA LYS A 30 8.16 11.40 10.22
C LYS A 30 9.01 11.47 8.95
N THR A 31 10.20 10.88 9.00
CA THR A 31 11.11 10.77 7.86
C THR A 31 10.78 9.59 6.93
N CYS A 32 9.71 8.85 7.24
CA CYS A 32 9.35 7.62 6.56
C CYS A 32 7.92 7.70 6.04
N LEU A 33 7.72 7.19 4.82
CA LEU A 33 6.41 7.06 4.20
C LEU A 33 5.85 5.67 4.48
N ILE A 34 4.54 5.60 4.59
CA ILE A 34 3.79 4.37 4.69
C ILE A 34 2.72 4.35 3.61
N ALA A 35 2.24 3.16 3.23
CA ALA A 35 1.14 3.07 2.29
C ALA A 35 0.10 2.03 2.69
N VAL A 36 -1.15 2.33 2.35
CA VAL A 36 -2.23 1.35 2.31
C VAL A 36 -2.34 0.86 0.88
N VAL A 37 -2.34 -0.45 0.71
CA VAL A 37 -2.30 -1.11 -0.59
C VAL A 37 -3.44 -2.08 -0.65
N VAL A 38 -4.28 -1.97 -1.67
CA VAL A 38 -5.29 -2.97 -1.99
C VAL A 38 -4.65 -3.92 -2.98
N PRO A 39 -4.37 -5.17 -2.60
CA PRO A 39 -3.75 -6.11 -3.51
C PRO A 39 -4.77 -6.67 -4.50
N ASP A 40 -4.29 -7.04 -5.68
CA ASP A 40 -5.10 -7.74 -6.66
C ASP A 40 -5.19 -9.23 -6.29
N ALA A 41 -6.39 -9.73 -5.99
CA ALA A 41 -6.58 -11.10 -5.54
C ALA A 41 -6.22 -12.14 -6.62
N GLU A 42 -6.43 -11.82 -7.90
CA GLU A 42 -6.18 -12.73 -9.01
C GLU A 42 -4.67 -12.94 -9.22
N GLU A 43 -3.87 -11.91 -8.99
CA GLU A 43 -2.40 -11.99 -9.08
C GLU A 43 -1.72 -12.38 -7.76
N LEU A 44 -2.23 -11.93 -6.61
CA LEU A 44 -1.63 -12.17 -5.30
C LEU A 44 -1.76 -13.64 -4.86
N ILE A 45 -2.95 -14.23 -4.97
CA ILE A 45 -3.21 -15.62 -4.54
C ILE A 45 -2.25 -16.62 -5.22
N PRO A 46 -2.10 -16.65 -6.55
CA PRO A 46 -1.18 -17.59 -7.20
C PRO A 46 0.28 -17.30 -6.86
N ALA A 47 0.68 -16.03 -6.65
CA ALA A 47 2.02 -15.70 -6.21
C ALA A 47 2.32 -16.17 -4.78
N CYS A 48 1.39 -15.97 -3.85
CA CYS A 48 1.49 -16.49 -2.49
C CYS A 48 1.61 -18.01 -2.48
N LYS A 49 0.82 -18.70 -3.31
CA LYS A 49 0.91 -20.16 -3.46
C LYS A 49 2.25 -20.59 -4.03
N LYS A 50 2.79 -19.88 -5.01
CA LYS A 50 4.04 -20.25 -5.69
C LYS A 50 5.29 -19.95 -4.86
N GLU A 51 5.34 -18.78 -4.22
CA GLU A 51 6.54 -18.29 -3.53
C GLU A 51 6.53 -18.62 -2.03
N LEU A 52 5.36 -18.60 -1.40
CA LEU A 52 5.21 -18.82 0.05
C LEU A 52 4.52 -20.15 0.41
N ASN A 53 4.02 -20.90 -0.58
CA ASN A 53 3.17 -22.08 -0.37
C ASN A 53 1.94 -21.79 0.51
N LEU A 54 1.44 -20.55 0.47
CA LEU A 54 0.25 -20.13 1.20
C LEU A 54 -0.97 -20.19 0.28
N THR A 55 -2.05 -20.78 0.78
CA THR A 55 -3.35 -20.81 0.11
C THR A 55 -4.43 -20.44 1.11
N GLY A 56 -5.20 -19.40 0.81
CA GLY A 56 -6.24 -18.88 1.69
C GLY A 56 -7.05 -17.80 0.98
N THR A 57 -7.94 -17.14 1.71
CA THR A 57 -8.66 -15.97 1.20
C THR A 57 -7.75 -14.74 1.15
N LEU A 58 -8.17 -13.70 0.40
CA LEU A 58 -7.44 -12.43 0.33
C LEU A 58 -7.16 -11.86 1.72
N GLU A 59 -8.14 -11.94 2.62
CA GLU A 59 -8.06 -11.44 4.00
C GLU A 59 -6.96 -12.15 4.78
N GLU A 60 -6.93 -13.48 4.77
CA GLU A 60 -5.90 -14.28 5.46
C GLU A 60 -4.50 -13.99 4.91
N LEU A 61 -4.38 -13.80 3.59
CA LEU A 61 -3.12 -13.45 2.96
C LEU A 61 -2.69 -12.02 3.32
N CYS A 62 -3.61 -11.07 3.41
CA CYS A 62 -3.32 -9.68 3.81
C CYS A 62 -2.81 -9.58 5.25
N GLU A 63 -3.28 -10.45 6.15
CA GLU A 63 -2.79 -10.52 7.54
C GLU A 63 -1.41 -11.16 7.66
N ASN A 64 -0.96 -11.89 6.62
CA ASN A 64 0.29 -12.60 6.66
C ASN A 64 1.49 -11.69 6.36
N LYS A 65 2.44 -11.65 7.31
CA LYS A 65 3.65 -10.82 7.20
C LYS A 65 4.53 -11.16 6.00
N ASP A 66 4.58 -12.43 5.59
CA ASP A 66 5.38 -12.86 4.45
C ASP A 66 4.80 -12.32 3.13
N VAL A 67 3.47 -12.27 3.02
CA VAL A 67 2.76 -11.69 1.88
C VAL A 67 2.96 -10.18 1.84
N VAL A 68 2.77 -9.50 2.97
CA VAL A 68 3.05 -8.06 3.11
C VAL A 68 4.48 -7.75 2.67
N LYS A 69 5.45 -8.56 3.10
CA LYS A 69 6.85 -8.39 2.73
C LYS A 69 7.08 -8.60 1.23
N MET A 70 6.51 -9.65 0.64
CA MET A 70 6.59 -9.89 -0.81
C MET A 70 6.09 -8.71 -1.62
N VAL A 71 4.89 -8.20 -1.31
CA VAL A 71 4.31 -7.05 -2.00
C VAL A 71 5.16 -5.81 -1.80
N LEU A 72 5.66 -5.58 -0.58
CA LEU A 72 6.57 -4.46 -0.29
C LEU A 72 7.86 -4.55 -1.12
N GLU A 73 8.47 -5.73 -1.23
CA GLU A 73 9.70 -5.92 -2.01
C GLU A 73 9.47 -5.65 -3.50
N ASP A 74 8.34 -6.11 -4.07
CA ASP A 74 7.95 -5.80 -5.45
C ASP A 74 7.71 -4.29 -5.64
N MET A 75 6.92 -3.66 -4.76
CA MET A 75 6.67 -2.22 -4.79
C MET A 75 7.97 -1.41 -4.72
N VAL A 76 8.91 -1.79 -3.84
CA VAL A 76 10.23 -1.17 -3.72
C VAL A 76 11.04 -1.35 -5.00
N ALA A 77 11.01 -2.54 -5.62
CA ALA A 77 11.68 -2.80 -6.88
C ALA A 77 11.10 -1.96 -8.02
N ILE A 78 9.77 -1.88 -8.13
CA ILE A 78 9.06 -1.03 -9.10
C ILE A 78 9.35 0.45 -8.83
N GLY A 79 9.37 0.87 -7.57
CA GLY A 79 9.73 2.21 -7.15
C GLY A 79 11.12 2.61 -7.63
N LYS A 80 12.13 1.76 -7.37
CA LYS A 80 13.50 1.97 -7.86
C LYS A 80 13.56 2.07 -9.39
N LYS A 81 12.86 1.17 -10.10
CA LYS A 81 12.75 1.21 -11.57
C LYS A 81 12.06 2.47 -12.08
N GLY A 82 11.08 2.98 -11.33
CA GLY A 82 10.36 4.22 -11.61
C GLY A 82 11.13 5.49 -11.24
N GLY A 83 12.36 5.38 -10.72
CA GLY A 83 13.18 6.52 -10.32
C GLY A 83 12.77 7.14 -8.98
N LEU A 84 12.12 6.38 -8.10
CA LEU A 84 11.86 6.83 -6.73
C LEU A 84 13.13 6.74 -5.87
N PHE A 85 13.44 7.84 -5.19
CA PHE A 85 14.54 7.87 -4.23
C PHE A 85 14.23 7.03 -2.98
N SER A 86 15.26 6.69 -2.21
CA SER A 86 15.12 5.88 -0.99
C SER A 86 14.20 6.51 0.07
N PHE A 87 14.08 7.85 0.08
CA PHE A 87 13.17 8.58 0.96
C PHE A 87 11.73 8.67 0.42
N GLU A 88 11.54 8.52 -0.90
CA GLU A 88 10.22 8.40 -1.53
C GLU A 88 9.65 6.98 -1.42
N GLN A 89 10.46 6.02 -0.98
CA GLN A 89 10.03 4.63 -0.83
C GLN A 89 9.33 4.39 0.50
N VAL A 90 8.19 3.74 0.43
CA VAL A 90 7.44 3.32 1.62
C VAL A 90 8.25 2.32 2.44
N LYS A 91 8.25 2.51 3.75
CA LYS A 91 8.99 1.64 4.70
C LYS A 91 8.14 0.48 5.19
N ASP A 92 6.84 0.68 5.27
CA ASP A 92 5.88 -0.34 5.68
C ASP A 92 4.61 -0.14 4.84
N ILE A 93 3.90 -1.24 4.58
CA ILE A 93 2.62 -1.24 3.88
C ILE A 93 1.57 -2.01 4.67
N TYR A 94 0.33 -1.55 4.57
CA TYR A 94 -0.84 -2.27 5.05
C TYR A 94 -1.61 -2.82 3.86
N LEU A 95 -1.77 -4.15 3.81
CA LEU A 95 -2.60 -4.79 2.79
C LEU A 95 -4.06 -4.74 3.24
N CYS A 96 -4.88 -4.03 2.47
CA CYS A 96 -6.30 -3.92 2.71
C CYS A 96 -7.07 -4.84 1.75
N PRO A 97 -7.79 -5.86 2.24
CA PRO A 97 -8.57 -6.73 1.37
C PRO A 97 -9.79 -6.01 0.76
N GLU A 98 -10.22 -4.91 1.36
CA GLU A 98 -11.34 -4.10 0.87
C GLU A 98 -10.88 -3.07 -0.17
N MET A 99 -11.52 -3.06 -1.33
CA MET A 99 -11.30 -2.06 -2.38
C MET A 99 -11.85 -0.69 -1.98
N PHE A 100 -11.16 0.38 -2.39
CA PHE A 100 -11.68 1.73 -2.22
C PHE A 100 -12.77 1.96 -3.26
N THR A 101 -13.99 2.21 -2.79
CA THR A 101 -15.14 2.49 -3.64
C THR A 101 -15.75 3.86 -3.31
N VAL A 102 -16.62 4.34 -4.21
CA VAL A 102 -17.44 5.54 -3.93
C VAL A 102 -18.49 5.22 -2.84
N GLU A 103 -18.96 3.97 -2.78
CA GLU A 103 -19.94 3.48 -1.81
C GLU A 103 -19.40 3.53 -0.37
N ASN A 104 -18.12 3.17 -0.15
CA ASN A 104 -17.48 3.26 1.16
C ASN A 104 -17.00 4.69 1.50
N ASP A 105 -17.38 5.69 0.69
CA ASP A 105 -16.96 7.10 0.83
C ASP A 105 -15.43 7.29 0.82
N LEU A 106 -14.69 6.32 0.29
CA LEU A 106 -13.21 6.35 0.19
C LEU A 106 -12.74 6.95 -1.14
N LEU A 107 -13.56 6.84 -2.20
CA LEU A 107 -13.33 7.51 -3.47
C LEU A 107 -14.27 8.70 -3.67
N THR A 108 -13.80 9.72 -4.40
CA THR A 108 -14.65 10.74 -4.98
C THR A 108 -15.51 10.12 -6.09
N PRO A 109 -16.63 10.77 -6.49
CA PRO A 109 -17.38 10.35 -7.68
C PRO A 109 -16.52 10.37 -8.97
N THR A 110 -15.36 11.03 -8.94
CA THR A 110 -14.34 11.00 -10.00
C THR A 110 -13.29 9.89 -9.83
N LEU A 111 -13.56 8.89 -8.97
CA LEU A 111 -12.69 7.76 -8.65
C LEU A 111 -11.32 8.14 -8.09
N LYS A 112 -11.19 9.34 -7.50
CA LYS A 112 -9.96 9.76 -6.82
C LYS A 112 -10.03 9.45 -5.33
N SER A 113 -8.93 8.97 -4.79
CA SER A 113 -8.77 8.68 -3.36
C SER A 113 -9.04 9.91 -2.48
N LYS A 114 -10.06 9.85 -1.62
CA LYS A 114 -10.34 10.89 -0.62
C LYS A 114 -9.35 10.77 0.54
N ARG A 115 -8.16 11.36 0.36
CA ARG A 115 -7.06 11.35 1.36
C ARG A 115 -7.51 11.57 2.81
N PRO A 116 -8.33 12.59 3.17
CA PRO A 116 -8.74 12.79 4.56
C PRO A 116 -9.65 11.67 5.10
N LYS A 117 -10.50 11.08 4.24
CA LYS A 117 -11.39 9.96 4.62
C LYS A 117 -10.61 8.66 4.77
N LEU A 118 -9.72 8.34 3.83
CA LEU A 118 -8.81 7.21 3.92
C LEU A 118 -7.92 7.31 5.17
N LYS A 119 -7.37 8.49 5.45
CA LYS A 119 -6.60 8.72 6.68
C LYS A 119 -7.44 8.42 7.92
N ALA A 120 -8.68 8.90 7.99
CA ALA A 120 -9.56 8.67 9.14
C ALA A 120 -9.95 7.19 9.28
N HIS A 121 -10.26 6.53 8.16
CA HIS A 121 -10.63 5.12 8.11
C HIS A 121 -9.48 4.21 8.56
N PHE A 122 -8.28 4.45 8.03
CA PHE A 122 -7.09 3.68 8.34
C PHE A 122 -6.26 4.28 9.49
N ALA A 123 -6.79 5.23 10.27
CA ALA A 123 -6.03 5.92 11.31
C ALA A 123 -5.39 4.95 12.31
N ALA A 124 -6.11 3.89 12.69
CA ALA A 124 -5.61 2.84 13.59
C ALA A 124 -4.44 2.06 12.98
N GLU A 125 -4.57 1.62 11.73
CA GLU A 125 -3.53 0.85 11.03
C GLU A 125 -2.30 1.70 10.72
N LEU A 126 -2.50 2.93 10.23
CA LEU A 126 -1.41 3.90 10.02
C LEU A 126 -0.65 4.16 11.32
N GLY A 127 -1.37 4.31 12.45
CA GLY A 127 -0.77 4.46 13.77
C GLY A 127 0.05 3.25 14.21
N LYS A 128 -0.44 2.03 13.97
CA LYS A 128 0.30 0.78 14.24
C LYS A 128 1.57 0.70 13.40
N MET A 129 1.49 1.00 12.10
CA MET A 129 2.65 1.00 11.21
C MET A 129 3.72 2.00 11.67
N TYR A 130 3.33 3.23 12.00
CA TYR A 130 4.28 4.21 12.53
C TYR A 130 4.87 3.81 13.89
N SER A 131 4.09 3.14 14.73
CA SER A 131 4.57 2.62 16.02
C SER A 131 5.59 1.50 15.85
N LYS A 132 5.46 0.68 14.80
CA LYS A 132 6.41 -0.39 14.45
C LYS A 132 7.72 0.14 13.85
N LEU A 133 7.67 1.32 13.23
CA LEU A 133 8.84 1.99 12.63
C LEU A 133 9.61 2.88 13.62
N ASN A 134 9.11 3.02 14.85
CA ASN A 134 9.64 3.89 15.90
C ASN A 134 10.45 3.11 16.95
#